data_AF-A0A7U9N531-F1
#
_entry.id   AF-A0A7U9N531-F1
#
_cell.length_a   1.000
_cell.length_b   1.000
_cell.length_c   1.000
_cell.angle_alpha   90.00
_cell.angle_beta   90.00
_cell.angle_gamma   90.00
#
_symmetry.space_group_name_H-M   'P 1'
#
loop_
_entity.id
_entity.type
_entity.pdbx_description
1 polymer ?
#
loop_
_entity_poly.entity_id
_entity_poly.type
_entity_poly.pdbx_seq_one_letter_code
_entity_poly.pdbx_strand_id
1 'polypeptide(L)'
;MIYEDKKIRMQEQALEYKRGFKWHILPYDEITHAYLRIEEVRGRLCCCVANFDMHFLVVKTEAGEMIKMEASSREAVKRMLKELEERNPSIEIGYKKQES
;
A
#
# COMPACT_ATOMS: atom_id res chain seq x y z
N MET A 1 -12.55 8.72 9.43
CA MET A 1 -12.18 8.08 8.15
C MET A 1 -11.99 9.15 7.08
N ILE A 2 -10.78 9.27 6.54
CA ILE A 2 -10.38 10.29 5.54
C ILE A 2 -10.50 9.75 4.14
N TYR A 3 -10.08 8.49 3.94
CA TYR A 3 -10.07 7.83 2.65
C TYR A 3 -10.19 6.32 2.84
N GLU A 4 -10.85 5.64 1.91
CA GLU A 4 -10.94 4.19 1.85
C GLU A 4 -10.66 3.74 0.42
N ASP A 5 -9.86 2.69 0.28
CA ASP A 5 -9.64 2.00 -0.98
C ASP A 5 -9.54 0.49 -0.74
N LYS A 6 -10.44 -0.28 -1.39
CA LYS A 6 -10.56 -1.73 -1.22
C LYS A 6 -10.62 -2.18 0.25
N LYS A 7 -9.47 -2.60 0.76
CA LYS A 7 -9.27 -3.20 2.09
C LYS A 7 -8.30 -2.35 2.92
N ILE A 8 -8.15 -1.07 2.58
CA ILE A 8 -7.27 -0.09 3.21
C ILE A 8 -8.13 1.11 3.61
N ARG A 9 -8.00 1.57 4.85
CA ARG A 9 -8.70 2.73 5.39
C ARG A 9 -7.69 3.68 6.01
N MET A 10 -7.67 4.91 5.54
CA MET A 10 -6.90 5.99 6.16
C MET A 10 -7.78 6.65 7.22
N GLN A 11 -7.43 6.44 8.49
CA GLN A 11 -8.03 7.11 9.63
C GLN A 11 -7.18 8.31 10.06
N GLU A 12 -7.64 9.06 11.06
CA GLU A 12 -6.96 10.28 11.48
C GLU A 12 -5.56 10.01 12.06
N GLN A 13 -5.40 8.90 12.78
CA GLN A 13 -4.16 8.58 13.50
C GLN A 13 -3.51 7.27 13.03
N ALA A 14 -4.18 6.49 12.17
CA ALA A 14 -3.68 5.19 11.76
C ALA A 14 -4.17 4.79 10.37
N LEU A 15 -3.43 3.88 9.75
CA LEU A 15 -3.81 3.13 8.58
C LEU A 15 -4.43 1.80 9.03
N GLU A 16 -5.67 1.52 8.64
CA GLU A 16 -6.27 0.21 8.86
C GLU A 16 -6.22 -0.61 7.58
N TYR A 17 -5.94 -1.89 7.70
CA TYR A 17 -5.89 -2.79 6.56
C TYR A 17 -6.44 -4.17 6.87
N LYS A 18 -7.01 -4.83 5.87
CA LYS A 18 -7.54 -6.18 6.03
C LYS A 18 -6.52 -7.24 5.63
N ARG A 19 -6.14 -8.11 6.56
CA ARG A 19 -5.30 -9.29 6.31
C ARG A 19 -6.12 -10.54 6.62
N GLY A 20 -6.37 -11.35 5.58
CA GLY A 20 -7.34 -12.43 5.67
C GLY A 20 -8.75 -11.91 6.01
N PHE A 21 -9.30 -12.37 7.14
CA PHE A 21 -10.64 -11.97 7.60
C PHE A 21 -10.63 -10.85 8.64
N LYS A 22 -9.46 -10.45 9.17
CA LYS A 22 -9.35 -9.47 10.26
C LYS A 22 -8.87 -8.11 9.74
N TRP A 23 -9.38 -7.06 10.37
CA TRP A 23 -8.83 -5.72 10.25
C TRP A 23 -7.69 -5.55 11.25
N HIS A 24 -6.62 -4.95 10.77
CA HIS A 24 -5.43 -4.59 11.54
C HIS A 24 -5.29 -3.08 11.51
N ILE A 25 -4.76 -2.52 12.59
CA ILE A 25 -4.51 -1.09 12.74
C ILE A 25 -2.99 -0.92 12.75
N LEU A 26 -2.49 0.01 11.95
CA LEU A 26 -1.09 0.38 11.85
C LEU A 26 -0.98 1.89 12.10
N PRO A 27 -0.52 2.32 13.28
CA PRO A 27 -0.26 3.74 13.57
C PRO A 27 0.70 4.34 12.55
N TYR A 28 0.53 5.61 12.21
CA TYR A 28 1.38 6.26 11.19
C TYR A 28 2.83 6.41 11.64
N ASP A 29 3.07 6.55 12.95
CA ASP A 29 4.40 6.65 13.55
C ASP A 29 5.22 5.37 13.41
N GLU A 30 4.58 4.20 13.41
CA GLU A 30 5.25 2.91 13.20
C GLU A 30 5.69 2.70 11.74
N ILE A 31 5.28 3.55 10.81
CA ILE A 31 5.61 3.41 9.38
C ILE A 31 6.89 4.18 9.06
N THR A 32 7.94 3.45 8.69
CA THR A 32 9.23 4.04 8.34
C THR A 32 9.36 4.35 6.85
N HIS A 33 8.73 3.53 6.01
CA HIS A 33 8.88 3.62 4.56
C HIS A 33 7.59 3.21 3.86
N ALA A 34 7.14 3.96 2.86
CA ALA A 34 6.02 3.56 2.01
C ALA A 34 6.31 3.79 0.52
N TYR A 35 5.82 2.89 -0.34
CA TYR A 35 5.98 3.01 -1.78
C TYR A 35 4.87 2.31 -2.57
N LEU A 36 4.72 2.75 -3.83
CA LEU A 36 3.88 2.09 -4.83
C LEU A 36 4.64 0.92 -5.44
N ARG A 37 4.00 -0.24 -5.49
CA ARG A 37 4.45 -1.39 -6.27
C ARG A 37 3.40 -1.76 -7.31
N ILE A 38 3.84 -1.91 -8.56
CA ILE A 38 3.01 -2.38 -9.67
C ILE A 38 3.51 -3.77 -10.04
N GLU A 39 2.62 -4.74 -10.17
CA GLU A 39 2.94 -6.08 -10.65
C GLU A 39 2.11 -6.38 -11.89
N GLU A 40 2.78 -6.70 -12.99
CA GLU A 40 2.13 -7.21 -14.20
C GLU A 40 1.77 -8.67 -13.99
N VAL A 41 0.50 -9.00 -14.20
CA VAL A 41 -0.03 -10.35 -14.03
C VAL A 41 -0.64 -10.83 -15.33
N ARG A 42 -0.15 -11.98 -15.81
CA ARG A 42 -0.65 -12.64 -17.01
C ARG A 42 -1.85 -13.51 -16.68
N GLY A 43 -3.03 -13.06 -17.09
CA GLY A 43 -4.26 -13.84 -17.02
C GLY A 43 -4.49 -14.62 -18.31
N ARG A 44 -4.70 -15.94 -18.22
CA ARG A 44 -5.27 -16.73 -19.33
C ARG A 44 -6.79 -16.52 -19.33
N LEU A 45 -7.29 -15.96 -20.42
CA LEU A 45 -8.72 -15.85 -20.73
C LEU A 45 -9.13 -17.05 -21.60
N CYS A 46 -10.44 -17.24 -21.80
CA CYS A 46 -11.03 -18.36 -22.54
C CYS A 46 -10.38 -18.60 -23.92
N CYS A 47 -9.92 -17.55 -24.61
CA CYS A 47 -9.28 -17.65 -25.93
C CYS A 47 -7.98 -16.84 -26.08
N CYS A 48 -7.55 -16.09 -25.06
CA CYS A 48 -6.45 -15.11 -25.17
C CYS A 48 -5.61 -15.04 -23.90
N VAL A 49 -4.44 -14.42 -23.96
CA VAL A 49 -3.67 -13.98 -22.79
C VAL A 49 -3.81 -12.48 -22.66
N ALA A 50 -4.14 -11.99 -21.47
CA ALA A 50 -4.17 -10.57 -21.16
C ALA A 50 -3.19 -10.25 -20.02
N ASN A 51 -2.56 -9.08 -20.10
CA ASN A 51 -1.73 -8.54 -19.02
C ASN A 51 -2.58 -7.56 -18.20
N PHE A 52 -2.58 -7.73 -16.89
CA PHE A 52 -3.25 -6.84 -15.94
C PHE A 52 -2.23 -6.26 -14.97
N ASP A 53 -2.35 -4.98 -14.67
CA ASP A 53 -1.54 -4.35 -13.64
C ASP A 53 -2.25 -4.39 -12.29
N MET A 54 -1.64 -5.08 -11.33
CA MET A 54 -2.03 -5.01 -9.94
C MET A 54 -1.25 -3.92 -9.22
N HIS A 55 -1.97 -3.06 -8.50
CA HIS A 55 -1.40 -1.93 -7.78
C HIS A 55 -1.37 -2.22 -6.29
N PHE A 56 -0.24 -1.94 -5.64
CA PHE A 56 -0.06 -2.19 -4.22
C PHE A 56 0.53 -0.97 -3.52
N LEU A 57 -0.02 -0.65 -2.36
CA LEU A 57 0.66 0.13 -1.33
C LEU A 57 1.51 -0.83 -0.51
N VAL A 58 2.81 -0.58 -0.46
CA VAL A 58 3.73 -1.31 0.42
C VAL A 58 4.20 -0.36 1.50
N VAL A 59 4.10 -0.80 2.75
CA VAL A 59 4.62 -0.07 3.92
C VAL A 59 5.61 -0.95 4.67
N LYS A 60 6.66 -0.36 5.21
CA LYS A 60 7.64 -0.98 6.09
C LYS A 60 7.46 -0.41 7.49
N THR A 61 7.34 -1.27 8.49
CA THR A 61 7.23 -0.84 9.88
C THR A 61 8.61 -0.63 10.51
N GLU A 62 8.68 0.04 11.66
CA GLU A 62 9.89 0.15 12.48
C GLU A 62 10.46 -1.23 12.86
N ALA A 63 9.59 -2.23 13.08
CA ALA A 63 9.97 -3.61 13.33
C ALA A 63 10.55 -4.33 12.09
N GLY A 64 10.61 -3.66 10.93
CA GLY A 64 11.11 -4.22 9.67
C GLY A 64 10.11 -5.09 8.90
N GLU A 65 8.86 -5.19 9.37
CA GLU A 65 7.82 -5.94 8.65
C GLU A 65 7.39 -5.16 7.40
N MET A 66 7.33 -5.84 6.25
CA MET A 66 6.79 -5.29 5.01
C MET A 66 5.35 -5.75 4.81
N ILE A 67 4.43 -4.79 4.84
CA ILE A 67 2.99 -5.03 4.66
C ILE A 67 2.63 -4.57 3.24
N LYS A 68 2.17 -5.52 2.43
CA LYS A 68 1.72 -5.30 1.04
C LYS A 68 0.20 -5.33 0.98
N MET A 69 -0.39 -4.24 0.52
CA MET A 69 -1.85 -4.06 0.46
C MET A 69 -2.29 -3.71 -0.96
N GLU A 70 -3.27 -4.44 -1.46
CA GLU A 70 -3.80 -4.22 -2.81
C GLU A 70 -4.69 -2.98 -2.88
N ALA A 71 -4.43 -2.13 -3.87
CA ALA A 71 -5.20 -0.93 -4.17
C ALA A 71 -5.96 -1.07 -5.49
N SER A 72 -6.97 -0.23 -5.70
CA SER A 72 -7.78 -0.21 -6.92
C SER A 72 -7.03 0.33 -8.13
N SER A 73 -6.14 1.31 -7.93
CA SER A 73 -5.39 1.95 -9.01
C SER A 73 -4.08 2.55 -8.52
N ARG A 74 -3.25 2.98 -9.49
CA ARG A 74 -2.04 3.77 -9.23
C ARG A 74 -2.35 5.09 -8.51
N GLU A 75 -3.44 5.75 -8.91
CA GLU A 75 -3.87 7.04 -8.36
C GLU A 75 -4.30 6.90 -6.90
N ALA A 76 -5.00 5.81 -6.57
CA ALA A 76 -5.36 5.49 -5.19
C ALA A 76 -4.13 5.38 -4.29
N VAL A 77 -3.10 4.65 -4.74
CA VAL A 77 -1.83 4.54 -3.99
C VAL A 77 -1.13 5.87 -3.87
N LYS A 78 -1.03 6.67 -4.94
CA LYS A 78 -0.42 8.01 -4.87
C LYS A 78 -1.13 8.92 -3.86
N ARG A 79 -2.45 8.87 -3.81
CA ARG A 79 -3.24 9.61 -2.83
C ARG A 79 -2.93 9.15 -1.40
N MET A 80 -2.89 7.84 -1.16
CA MET A 80 -2.52 7.30 0.16
C MET A 80 -1.10 7.66 0.57
N LEU A 81 -0.13 7.62 -0.35
CA LEU A 81 1.25 8.03 -0.07
C LEU A 81 1.34 9.52 0.31
N LYS A 82 0.56 10.37 -0.36
CA LYS A 82 0.48 11.79 -0.02
C LYS A 82 -0.08 11.99 1.40
N GLU A 83 -1.17 11.32 1.73
CA GLU A 83 -1.75 11.39 3.08
C GLU A 83 -0.79 10.85 4.16
N LEU A 84 0.01 9.82 3.85
CA LEU A 84 1.04 9.31 4.76
C LEU A 84 2.15 10.35 4.98
N GLU A 85 2.60 11.03 3.93
CA GLU A 85 3.61 12.10 4.01
C GLU A 85 3.10 13.31 4.83
N GLU A 86 1.83 13.69 4.65
CA GLU A 86 1.22 14.80 5.39
C GLU A 86 1.06 14.49 6.89
N ARG A 87 0.88 13.22 7.27
CA ARG A 87 0.62 12.79 8.66
C ARG A 87 1.86 12.30 9.40
N ASN A 88 2.82 11.73 8.67
CA ASN A 88 4.11 11.34 9.19
C ASN A 88 5.20 11.98 8.31
N PRO A 89 5.64 13.21 8.61
CA PRO A 89 6.65 13.90 7.80
C PRO A 89 8.04 13.23 7.88
N SER A 90 8.25 12.27 8.78
CA SER A 90 9.49 11.49 8.89
C SER A 90 9.47 10.21 8.05
N ILE A 91 8.34 9.87 7.42
CA ILE A 91 8.24 8.70 6.56
C ILE A 91 9.09 8.86 5.30
N GLU A 92 9.80 7.81 4.92
CA GLU A 92 10.41 7.77 3.59
C GLU A 92 9.35 7.41 2.55
N ILE A 93 9.24 8.16 1.45
CA ILE A 93 8.34 7.84 0.33
C ILE A 93 9.14 7.46 -0.92
N GLY A 94 8.72 6.40 -1.60
CA GLY A 94 9.26 5.97 -2.90
C GLY A 94 10.13 4.73 -2.82
N TYR A 95 10.32 4.02 -3.93
CA TYR A 95 11.04 2.75 -3.91
C TYR A 95 12.56 2.97 -3.79
N LYS A 96 13.15 2.58 -2.65
CA LYS A 96 14.60 2.36 -2.54
C LYS A 96 14.86 0.86 -2.74
N LYS A 97 15.62 0.53 -3.78
CA LYS A 97 16.14 -0.83 -3.98
C LYS A 97 17.04 -1.11 -2.78
N GLN A 98 16.63 -1.97 -1.86
CA GLN A 98 17.55 -2.48 -0.84
C GLN A 98 18.58 -3.31 -1.60
N GLU A 99 19.81 -2.79 -1.72
CA GLU A 99 20.96 -3.61 -2.10
C GLU A 99 21.10 -4.68 -1.01
N SER A 100 20.84 -5.94 -1.38
CA SER A 100 21.27 -7.13 -0.62
C SER A 100 22.72 -7.43 -0.92
#